data_AF-A0A383AM83-F1
#
_entry.id   AF-A0A383AM83-F1
#
_cell.length_a   1.000
_cell.length_b   1.000
_cell.length_c   1.000
_cell.angle_alpha   90.00
_cell.angle_beta   90.00
_cell.angle_gamma   90.00
#
_symmetry.space_group_name_H-M   'P 1'
#
loop_
_entity.id
_entity.type
_entity.pdbx_description
1 polymer ?
#
loop_
_entity_poly.entity_id
_entity_poly.type
_entity_poly.pdbx_seq_one_letter_code
_entity_poly.pdbx_strand_id
1 'polypeptide(L)'
;MSFEGSFQIQAVFLKNQTIILEPDILQKLEQKGYGEIDKNKLILKPFESLFLLYTGKLTLFKGKKKIDFDSLLQIHKQQDEHILTKFLVYRDLRTKGY
;
A
#
# COMPACT_ATOMS: atom_id res chain seq x y z
N MET A 1 -28.64 2.50 -2.01
CA MET A 1 -27.41 2.35 -2.81
C MET A 1 -26.42 1.60 -1.92
N SER A 2 -26.53 0.28 -1.87
CA SER A 2 -25.80 -0.68 -2.72
C SER A 2 -24.35 -0.80 -2.25
N PHE A 3 -24.12 -1.85 -1.46
CA PHE A 3 -22.85 -2.41 -0.98
C PHE A 3 -21.60 -1.90 -1.71
N GLU A 4 -20.83 -1.00 -1.10
CA GLU A 4 -19.38 -1.07 -1.26
C GLU A 4 -18.88 -2.06 -0.24
N GLY A 5 -18.71 -3.31 -0.68
CA GLY A 5 -18.09 -4.36 0.12
C GLY A 5 -16.79 -3.83 0.70
N SER A 6 -16.78 -3.66 2.02
CA SER A 6 -15.63 -3.22 2.81
C SER A 6 -14.55 -4.31 2.79
N PHE A 7 -13.88 -4.47 1.65
CA PHE A 7 -12.62 -5.21 1.55
C PHE A 7 -11.52 -4.32 2.12
N GLN A 8 -11.41 -4.31 3.45
CA GLN A 8 -10.27 -3.70 4.12
C GLN A 8 -9.14 -4.71 4.16
N ILE A 9 -8.20 -4.59 3.22
CA ILE A 9 -6.94 -5.34 3.25
C ILE A 9 -6.16 -4.92 4.49
N GLN A 10 -5.69 -5.87 5.30
CA GLN A 10 -4.80 -5.56 6.42
C GLN A 10 -3.35 -5.76 6.02
N ALA A 11 -2.55 -4.72 6.22
CA ALA A 11 -1.13 -4.74 5.95
C ALA A 11 -0.34 -4.22 7.13
N VAL A 12 0.87 -4.74 7.35
CA VAL A 12 1.73 -4.36 8.47
C VAL A 12 2.93 -3.59 7.98
N PHE A 13 3.17 -2.41 8.54
CA PHE A 13 4.33 -1.58 8.19
C PHE A 13 5.54 -1.94 9.04
N LEU A 14 6.61 -2.39 8.38
CA LEU A 14 7.82 -2.92 9.00
C LEU A 14 9.04 -2.50 8.18
N LYS A 15 10.05 -1.90 8.83
CA LYS A 15 11.31 -1.48 8.20
C LYS A 15 11.13 -0.69 6.88
N ASN A 16 10.21 0.28 6.90
CA ASN A 16 9.91 1.14 5.76
C ASN A 16 9.26 0.43 4.55
N GLN A 17 8.74 -0.79 4.76
CA GLN A 17 8.05 -1.56 3.75
C GLN A 17 6.73 -2.06 4.33
N THR A 18 5.77 -2.31 3.47
CA THR A 18 4.46 -2.80 3.88
C THR A 18 4.38 -4.28 3.57
N ILE A 19 4.09 -5.07 4.59
CA ILE A 19 4.08 -6.52 4.53
C ILE A 19 2.64 -7.00 4.73
N ILE A 20 2.15 -7.83 3.81
CA ILE A 20 0.83 -8.46 3.92
C ILE A 20 1.02 -9.95 4.12
N LEU A 21 0.31 -10.52 5.10
CA LEU A 21 0.40 -11.93 5.46
C LEU A 21 -0.86 -12.73 5.04
N GLU A 22 -1.86 -12.06 4.47
CA GLU A 22 -3.12 -12.67 4.07
C GLU A 22 -3.04 -13.29 2.66
N PRO A 23 -3.22 -14.63 2.51
CA PRO A 23 -3.11 -15.32 1.23
C PRO A 23 -4.14 -14.87 0.18
N ASP A 24 -5.36 -14.52 0.60
CA ASP A 24 -6.41 -14.03 -0.31
C ASP A 24 -6.05 -12.67 -0.91
N ILE A 25 -5.42 -11.82 -0.09
CA ILE A 25 -4.98 -10.49 -0.47
C ILE A 25 -3.71 -10.54 -1.31
N LEU A 26 -2.76 -11.40 -0.92
CA LEU A 26 -1.53 -11.69 -1.66
C LEU A 26 -1.85 -11.94 -3.14
N GLN A 27 -2.74 -12.89 -3.42
CA GLN A 27 -3.12 -13.25 -4.78
C GLN A 27 -3.83 -12.08 -5.51
N LYS A 28 -4.70 -11.33 -4.83
CA LYS A 28 -5.36 -10.14 -5.41
C LYS A 28 -4.39 -9.03 -5.78
N LEU A 29 -3.36 -8.81 -4.96
CA LEU A 29 -2.37 -7.77 -5.21
C LEU A 29 -1.37 -8.20 -6.29
N GLU A 30 -0.97 -9.47 -6.29
CA GLU A 30 -0.18 -10.08 -7.36
C GLU A 30 -0.88 -9.99 -8.71
N GLN A 31 -2.16 -10.39 -8.80
CA GLN A 31 -2.95 -10.29 -10.04
C GLN A 31 -3.09 -8.84 -10.54
N LYS A 32 -3.04 -7.87 -9.63
CA LYS A 32 -3.06 -6.45 -9.98
C LYS A 32 -1.66 -5.87 -10.21
N GLY A 33 -0.60 -6.66 -10.07
CA GLY A 33 0.79 -6.23 -10.22
C GLY A 33 1.21 -5.22 -9.15
N TYR A 34 0.93 -5.51 -7.87
CA TYR A 34 1.40 -4.73 -6.73
C TYR A 34 2.39 -5.54 -5.88
N GLY A 35 3.56 -4.95 -5.62
CA GLY A 35 4.58 -5.54 -4.75
C GLY A 35 5.18 -6.84 -5.27
N GLU A 36 5.95 -7.50 -4.39
CA GLU A 36 6.62 -8.78 -4.66
C GLU A 36 6.21 -9.79 -3.59
N ILE A 37 5.88 -11.02 -4.01
CA ILE A 37 5.61 -12.12 -3.07
C ILE A 37 6.93 -12.75 -2.66
N ASP A 38 7.21 -12.75 -1.36
CA ASP A 38 8.32 -13.50 -0.75
C ASP A 38 7.75 -14.48 0.27
N LYS A 39 7.96 -15.79 0.10
CA LYS A 39 7.67 -16.83 1.12
C LYS A 39 6.37 -16.62 1.91
N ASN A 40 5.23 -16.53 1.21
CA ASN A 40 3.90 -16.31 1.81
C ASN A 40 3.62 -14.91 2.39
N LYS A 41 4.34 -13.89 1.97
CA LYS A 41 4.09 -12.49 2.36
C LYS A 41 4.32 -11.53 1.21
N LEU A 42 3.44 -10.56 1.06
CA LEU A 42 3.52 -9.56 0.00
C LEU A 42 4.33 -8.40 0.54
N ILE A 43 5.38 -8.02 -0.16
CA ILE A 43 6.19 -6.87 0.17
C ILE A 43 5.86 -5.77 -0.82
N LEU A 44 5.19 -4.73 -0.36
CA LEU A 44 4.87 -3.56 -1.16
C LEU A 44 5.92 -2.48 -0.96
N LYS A 45 6.22 -1.77 -2.05
CA LYS A 45 7.08 -0.59 -1.98
C LYS A 45 6.36 0.57 -1.26
N PRO A 46 7.11 1.53 -0.70
CA PRO A 46 6.60 2.76 -0.10
C PRO A 46 5.48 3.45 -0.88
N PHE A 47 5.71 3.73 -2.16
CA PHE A 47 4.79 4.46 -3.03
C PHE A 47 3.57 3.62 -3.43
N GLU A 48 3.69 2.30 -3.53
CA GLU A 48 2.57 1.40 -3.81
C GLU A 48 1.63 1.31 -2.62
N SER A 49 2.21 1.21 -1.41
CA SER A 49 1.46 1.18 -0.16
C SER A 49 0.66 2.47 0.04
N LEU A 50 1.31 3.62 -0.23
CA LEU A 50 0.65 4.92 -0.26
C LEU A 50 -0.52 4.92 -1.25
N PHE A 51 -0.35 4.36 -2.44
CA PHE A 51 -1.39 4.31 -3.47
C PHE A 51 -2.58 3.41 -3.10
N LEU A 52 -2.32 2.21 -2.60
CA LEU A 52 -3.36 1.29 -2.15
C LEU A 52 -4.15 1.85 -0.96
N LEU A 53 -3.46 2.57 -0.07
CA LEU A 53 -4.08 3.20 1.08
C LEU A 53 -4.85 4.47 0.68
N TYR A 54 -4.33 5.25 -0.26
CA TYR A 54 -5.01 6.40 -0.86
C TYR A 54 -6.30 6.01 -1.59
N THR A 55 -6.28 4.87 -2.30
CA THR A 55 -7.46 4.34 -2.99
C THR A 55 -8.49 3.70 -2.05
N GLY A 56 -8.24 3.70 -0.73
CA GLY A 56 -9.15 3.19 0.29
C GLY A 56 -9.29 1.66 0.32
N LYS A 57 -8.47 0.94 -0.47
CA LYS A 57 -8.54 -0.53 -0.61
C LYS A 57 -7.68 -1.25 0.43
N LEU A 58 -6.78 -0.53 1.11
CA LEU A 58 -5.83 -1.08 2.07
C LEU A 58 -5.81 -0.28 3.37
N THR A 59 -5.78 -1.01 4.48
CA THR A 59 -5.55 -0.50 5.82
C THR A 59 -4.20 -0.98 6.32
N LEU A 60 -3.38 -0.03 6.75
CA LEU A 60 -2.01 -0.29 7.17
C LEU A 60 -1.89 -0.13 8.68
N PHE A 61 -1.17 -1.06 9.30
CA PHE A 61 -1.00 -1.16 10.75
C PHE A 61 0.48 -1.11 11.08
N LYS A 62 0.88 -0.24 12.00
CA LYS A 62 2.22 -0.19 12.56
C LYS A 62 2.15 -0.68 14.01
N GLY A 63 2.44 -1.96 14.20
CA GLY A 63 2.29 -2.63 15.49
C GLY A 63 0.82 -2.65 15.93
N LYS A 64 0.48 -1.89 16.98
CA LYS A 64 -0.90 -1.80 17.52
C LYS A 64 -1.69 -0.60 17.02
N LYS A 65 -1.07 0.31 16.26
CA LYS A 65 -1.74 1.51 15.73
C LYS A 65 -2.03 1.36 14.25
N LYS A 66 -3.26 1.71 13.85
CA LYS A 66 -3.58 1.94 12.44
C LYS A 66 -2.83 3.19 11.97
N ILE A 67 -2.35 3.14 10.74
CA ILE A 67 -1.70 4.24 10.05
C ILE A 67 -2.58 4.64 8.88
N ASP A 68 -2.93 5.92 8.85
CA ASP A 68 -3.63 6.55 7.75
C ASP A 68 -2.63 7.10 6.72
N PHE A 69 -3.15 7.51 5.56
CA PHE A 69 -2.34 7.96 4.42
C PHE A 69 -1.39 9.08 4.82
N ASP A 70 -1.91 10.07 5.55
CA ASP A 70 -1.14 11.22 6.01
C ASP A 70 0.04 10.79 6.89
N SER A 71 -0.20 9.89 7.85
CA SER A 71 0.84 9.33 8.72
C SER A 71 1.88 8.52 7.95
N LEU A 72 1.45 7.67 7.01
CA LEU A 72 2.37 6.89 6.17
C LEU A 72 3.23 7.81 5.31
N LEU A 73 2.60 8.85 4.73
CA LEU A 73 3.26 9.81 3.86
C LEU A 73 4.29 10.61 4.65
N GLN A 74 3.95 11.08 5.84
CA GLN A 74 4.88 11.77 6.72
C GLN A 74 6.08 10.89 7.09
N ILE A 75 5.87 9.62 7.43
CA ILE A 75 6.96 8.68 7.77
C ILE A 75 7.93 8.56 6.59
N HIS A 76 7.42 8.32 5.38
CA HIS A 76 8.29 8.19 4.22
C HIS A 76 8.90 9.52 3.80
N LYS A 77 8.18 10.63 3.94
CA LYS A 77 8.68 11.97 3.61
C LYS A 77 9.84 12.38 4.52
N GLN A 78 9.81 11.94 5.79
CA GLN A 78 10.94 12.13 6.72
C GLN A 78 12.17 11.30 6.32
N GLN A 79 11.99 10.15 5.67
CA GLN A 79 13.10 9.33 5.18
C GLN A 79 13.59 9.71 3.78
N ASP A 80 12.68 10.09 2.88
CA ASP A 80 12.91 10.38 1.47
C ASP A 80 11.97 11.52 1.07
N GLU A 81 12.50 12.73 0.96
CA GLU A 81 11.75 13.93 0.54
C GLU A 81 11.06 13.72 -0.82
N HIS A 82 11.67 12.92 -1.70
CA HIS A 82 11.18 12.66 -3.05
C HIS A 82 10.11 11.56 -3.12
N ILE A 83 9.71 10.96 -1.99
CA ILE A 83 8.66 9.92 -2.00
C ILE A 83 7.34 10.45 -2.57
N LEU A 84 7.02 11.71 -2.27
CA LEU A 84 5.79 12.35 -2.70
C LEU A 84 5.80 12.52 -4.22
N THR A 85 6.93 12.92 -4.79
CA THR A 85 7.15 13.00 -6.23
C THR A 85 7.07 11.64 -6.89
N LYS A 86 7.75 10.61 -6.34
CA LYS A 86 7.67 9.22 -6.85
C LYS A 86 6.23 8.70 -6.84
N PHE A 87 5.49 8.99 -5.78
CA PHE A 87 4.07 8.64 -5.66
C PHE A 87 3.21 9.34 -6.71
N LEU A 88 3.41 10.65 -6.94
CA LEU A 88 2.69 11.40 -7.97
C LEU A 88 2.96 10.87 -9.38
N VAL A 89 4.23 10.58 -9.69
CA VAL A 89 4.63 9.98 -10.97
C VAL A 89 4.01 8.60 -11.13
N TYR A 90 4.08 7.75 -10.11
CA TYR A 90 3.48 6.42 -10.13
C TYR A 90 1.96 6.47 -10.34
N ARG A 91 1.27 7.38 -9.62
CA ARG A 91 -0.17 7.62 -9.81
C ARG A 91 -0.46 8.02 -11.24
N ASP A 92 0.28 8.98 -11.79
CA ASP A 92 0.08 9.46 -13.16
C ASP A 92 0.26 8.33 -14.20
N LEU A 93 1.33 7.53 -14.07
CA LEU A 93 1.60 6.38 -14.92
C LEU A 93 0.45 5.34 -14.88
N ARG A 94 -0.01 5.01 -13.67
CA ARG A 94 -1.07 4.01 -13.47
C ARG A 94 -2.44 4.52 -13.92
N THR A 95 -2.67 5.83 -13.87
CA THR A 95 -3.89 6.47 -14.40
C THR A 95 -3.89 6.51 -15.93
N LYS A 96 -2.71 6.58 -16.55
CA LYS A 96 -2.53 6.54 -18.01
C LYS A 96 -2.57 5.13 -18.61
N GLY A 97 -2.60 4.08 -17.79
CA GLY A 97 -2.81 2.69 -18.25
C GLY A 97 -1.59 2.04 -18.92
N TYR A 98 -0.38 2.52 -18.59
CA TYR A 98 0.87 1.85 -18.98
C TYR A 98 1.16 0.61 -18.14
#